data_AF-A0A2N8TLQ5-F1
#
_entry.id   AF-A0A2N8TLQ5-F1
#
_cell.length_a   1.000
_cell.length_b   1.000
_cell.length_c   1.000
_cell.angle_alpha   90.00
_cell.angle_beta   90.00
_cell.angle_gamma   90.00
#
_symmetry.space_group_name_H-M   'P 1'
#
loop_
_entity.id
_entity.type
_entity.pdbx_description
1 polymer ?
#
loop_
_entity_poly.entity_id
_entity_poly.type
_entity_poly.pdbx_seq_one_letter_code
_entity_poly.pdbx_strand_id
1 'polypeptide(L)'
;MRQNRVLWLLDRLEREPRADALIDTLRRGVRALPLGRGRDLLHGRWLGHPVHPLMVQVPIGSWLSAAVLDLRPGRSRESGLLIGVGLGAAAPAAVAGWVDWAELHHRQQRIGLVHALCNTAAVGLYAASLVC
;
A
#
# COMPACT_ATOMS: atom_id res chain seq x y z
N MET A 1 9.67 -29.69 9.76
CA MET A 1 8.66 -29.00 8.93
C MET A 1 9.35 -28.50 7.66
N ARG A 2 8.86 -28.87 6.47
CA ARG A 2 9.48 -28.53 5.19
C ARG A 2 9.13 -27.07 4.86
N GLN A 3 10.12 -26.17 4.88
CA GLN A 3 9.88 -24.75 4.59
C GLN A 3 9.47 -24.60 3.11
N ASN A 4 8.26 -24.08 2.85
CA ASN A 4 7.76 -23.89 1.49
C ASN A 4 8.58 -22.79 0.79
N ARG A 5 8.82 -22.91 -0.53
CA ARG A 5 9.64 -21.99 -1.34
C ARG A 5 9.28 -20.52 -1.14
N VAL A 6 7.99 -20.22 -0.95
CA VAL A 6 7.48 -18.85 -0.71
C VAL A 6 8.05 -18.26 0.58
N LEU A 7 7.99 -19.01 1.69
CA LEU A 7 8.52 -18.55 2.97
C LEU A 7 10.03 -18.33 2.92
N TRP A 8 10.75 -19.19 2.19
CA TRP A 8 12.18 -19.02 1.97
C TRP A 8 12.51 -17.73 1.19
N LEU A 9 11.71 -17.38 0.18
CA LEU A 9 11.88 -16.13 -0.57
C LEU A 9 11.63 -14.89 0.30
N LEU A 10 10.60 -14.94 1.16
CA LEU A 10 10.33 -13.87 2.12
C LEU A 10 11.47 -13.72 3.13
N ASP A 11 11.93 -14.83 3.72
CA ASP A 11 13.10 -14.87 4.61
C ASP A 11 14.34 -14.26 3.95
N ARG A 12 14.54 -14.52 2.65
CA ARG A 12 15.65 -13.97 1.88
C ARG A 12 15.52 -12.46 1.71
N LEU A 13 14.34 -11.97 1.36
CA LEU A 13 14.04 -10.54 1.24
C LEU A 13 14.19 -9.81 2.58
N GLU A 14 13.72 -10.41 3.68
CA GLU A 14 13.85 -9.84 5.02
C GLU A 14 15.31 -9.70 5.46
N ARG A 15 16.22 -10.52 4.94
CA ARG A 15 17.63 -10.55 5.36
C ARG A 15 18.56 -9.78 4.43
N GLU A 16 18.08 -9.31 3.28
CA GLU A 16 18.90 -8.61 2.28
C GLU A 16 19.15 -7.14 2.69
N PRO A 17 20.40 -6.76 3.05
CA PRO A 17 20.67 -5.42 3.57
C PRO A 17 20.87 -4.36 2.49
N ARG A 18 20.94 -4.73 1.20
CA ARG A 18 21.21 -3.79 0.09
C ARG A 18 20.24 -2.61 0.03
N ALA A 19 19.01 -2.79 0.51
CA ALA A 19 18.01 -1.73 0.52
C ALA A 19 18.08 -0.83 1.76
N ASP A 20 18.90 -1.13 2.77
CA ASP A 20 18.85 -0.46 4.07
C ASP A 20 19.16 1.04 3.99
N ALA A 21 20.15 1.44 3.19
CA ALA A 21 20.48 2.86 3.02
C ALA A 21 19.32 3.66 2.41
N LEU A 22 18.59 3.06 1.47
CA LEU A 22 17.38 3.64 0.89
C LEU A 22 16.26 3.67 1.93
N ILE A 23 16.04 2.58 2.65
CA ILE A 23 15.04 2.46 3.72
C ILE A 23 15.26 3.53 4.79
N ASP A 24 16.49 3.72 5.26
CA ASP A 24 16.83 4.72 6.27
C ASP A 24 16.60 6.15 5.78
N THR A 25 16.81 6.40 4.49
CA THR A 25 16.55 7.71 3.89
C THR A 25 15.05 7.97 3.79
N LEU A 26 14.27 7.01 3.28
CA LEU A 26 12.80 7.12 3.19
C LEU A 26 12.17 7.25 4.59
N ARG A 27 12.60 6.42 5.54
CA ARG A 27 12.15 6.44 6.94
C ARG A 27 12.38 7.81 7.58
N ARG A 28 13.59 8.38 7.41
CA ARG A 28 13.89 9.73 7.91
C ARG A 28 13.00 10.78 7.28
N GLY A 29 12.76 10.70 5.96
CA GLY A 29 11.84 11.59 5.25
C GLY A 29 10.42 11.53 5.80
N VAL A 30 9.86 10.32 5.96
CA VAL A 30 8.51 10.14 6.54
C VAL A 30 8.44 10.62 7.98
N ARG A 31 9.48 10.42 8.78
CA ARG A 31 9.53 10.92 10.17
C ARG A 31 9.63 12.43 10.27
N ALA A 32 10.29 13.08 9.32
CA ALA A 32 10.43 14.54 9.27
C ALA A 32 9.12 15.26 8.90
N LEU A 33 8.10 14.55 8.39
CA LEU A 33 6.82 15.16 8.04
C LEU A 33 6.15 15.78 9.29
N PRO A 34 5.77 17.08 9.26
CA PRO A 34 5.20 17.80 10.39
C PRO A 34 3.71 17.46 10.60
N LEU A 35 3.43 16.18 10.86
CA LEU A 35 2.05 15.67 10.99
C LEU A 35 1.41 15.97 12.36
N GLY A 36 2.21 16.38 13.37
CA GLY A 36 1.74 16.67 14.72
C GLY A 36 0.86 15.56 15.28
N ARG A 37 -0.30 15.93 15.86
CA ARG A 37 -1.31 14.98 16.36
C ARG A 37 -1.93 14.10 15.26
N GLY A 38 -1.82 14.51 13.99
CA GLY A 38 -2.28 13.71 12.85
C GLY A 38 -1.51 12.40 12.69
N ARG A 39 -0.27 12.31 13.17
CA ARG A 39 0.50 11.04 13.16
C ARG A 39 -0.18 9.97 14.00
N ASP A 40 -0.67 10.32 15.18
CA ASP A 40 -1.36 9.38 16.08
C ASP A 40 -2.73 8.96 15.53
N LEU A 41 -3.39 9.86 14.79
CA LEU A 41 -4.60 9.54 14.06
C LEU A 41 -4.35 8.52 12.95
N LEU A 42 -3.28 8.71 12.16
CA LEU A 42 -2.88 7.80 11.07
C LEU A 42 -2.42 6.44 11.58
N HIS A 43 -1.77 6.38 12.75
CA HIS A 43 -1.46 5.12 13.43
C HIS A 43 -2.71 4.41 13.96
N GLY A 44 -3.85 5.11 14.09
CA GLY A 44 -5.09 4.53 14.59
C GLY A 44 -5.14 4.31 16.09
N ARG A 45 -4.35 5.05 16.87
CA ARG A 45 -4.34 4.93 18.35
C ARG A 45 -5.72 5.16 18.97
N TRP A 46 -6.53 6.03 18.38
CA TRP A 46 -7.90 6.32 18.79
C TRP A 46 -8.89 5.18 18.48
N LEU A 47 -8.61 4.39 17.45
CA LEU A 47 -9.42 3.24 17.03
C LEU A 47 -9.01 1.96 17.80
N GLY A 48 -7.81 1.93 18.37
CA GLY A 48 -7.20 0.73 18.93
C GLY A 48 -6.61 -0.23 17.88
N HIS A 49 -6.74 0.12 16.60
CA HIS A 49 -6.28 -0.68 15.46
C HIS A 49 -5.63 0.20 14.39
N PRO A 50 -4.65 -0.32 13.61
CA PRO A 50 -4.01 0.43 12.54
C PRO A 50 -5.03 0.89 11.49
N VAL A 51 -4.94 2.15 11.06
CA VAL A 51 -5.88 2.74 10.08
C VAL A 51 -5.59 2.24 8.67
N HIS A 52 -4.31 2.03 8.31
CA HIS A 52 -3.94 1.61 6.95
C HIS A 52 -4.68 0.32 6.49
N PRO A 53 -4.68 -0.79 7.25
CA PRO A 53 -5.45 -2.00 6.89
C PRO A 53 -6.95 -1.77 6.76
N LEU A 54 -7.54 -0.86 7.53
CA LEU A 54 -8.96 -0.52 7.41
C LEU A 54 -9.22 0.24 6.10
N MET A 55 -8.36 1.21 5.77
CA MET A 55 -8.54 2.05 4.60
C MET A 55 -8.38 1.30 3.29
N VAL A 56 -7.46 0.32 3.21
CA VAL A 56 -7.22 -0.44 1.97
C VAL A 56 -8.40 -1.32 1.56
N GLN A 57 -9.38 -1.54 2.44
CA GLN A 57 -10.61 -2.26 2.08
C GLN A 57 -11.39 -1.55 0.96
N VAL A 58 -11.37 -0.22 0.93
CA VAL A 58 -12.04 0.58 -0.11
C VAL A 58 -11.42 0.36 -1.49
N PRO A 59 -10.10 0.58 -1.71
CA PRO A 59 -9.49 0.31 -3.02
C PRO A 59 -9.59 -1.16 -3.42
N ILE A 60 -9.42 -2.11 -2.48
CA ILE A 60 -9.58 -3.54 -2.77
C ILE A 60 -10.99 -3.84 -3.30
N GLY A 61 -12.02 -3.41 -2.59
CA GLY A 61 -13.41 -3.65 -2.99
C GLY A 61 -13.76 -2.95 -4.31
N SER A 62 -13.26 -1.72 -4.50
CA SER A 62 -13.54 -0.92 -5.69
C SER A 62 -12.91 -1.54 -6.94
N TRP A 63 -11.62 -1.87 -6.88
CA TRP A 63 -10.90 -2.45 -8.01
C TRP A 63 -11.32 -3.88 -8.32
N LEU A 64 -11.65 -4.68 -7.30
CA LEU A 64 -12.25 -6.00 -7.54
C LEU A 64 -13.60 -5.88 -8.26
N SER A 65 -14.44 -4.92 -7.85
CA SER A 65 -15.73 -4.68 -8.47
C SER A 65 -15.58 -4.16 -9.91
N ALA A 66 -14.61 -3.27 -10.16
CA ALA A 66 -14.27 -2.82 -11.51
C ALA A 66 -13.86 -3.99 -12.42
N ALA A 67 -12.96 -4.86 -11.93
CA ALA A 67 -12.53 -6.04 -12.67
C ALA A 67 -13.70 -6.99 -13.02
N VAL A 68 -14.68 -7.15 -12.13
CA VAL A 68 -15.89 -7.94 -12.42
C VAL A 68 -16.75 -7.27 -13.50
N LEU A 69 -16.87 -5.94 -13.49
CA LEU A 69 -17.63 -5.21 -14.50
C LEU A 69 -16.97 -5.23 -15.88
N ASP A 70 -15.64 -5.23 -15.94
CA ASP A 70 -14.86 -5.34 -17.18
C ASP A 70 -15.02 -6.69 -17.90
N LEU A 71 -15.55 -7.71 -17.22
CA LEU A 71 -15.92 -8.98 -17.86
C LEU A 71 -17.15 -8.85 -18.76
N ARG A 72 -17.92 -7.76 -18.65
CA ARG A 72 -19.08 -7.51 -19.52
C ARG A 72 -18.62 -6.85 -20.83
N PRO A 73 -19.20 -7.23 -21.98
CA PRO A 73 -18.87 -6.59 -23.25
C PRO A 73 -19.18 -5.08 -23.21
N GLY A 74 -18.22 -4.27 -23.68
CA GLY A 74 -18.36 -2.81 -23.78
C GLY A 74 -17.67 -2.06 -22.64
N ARG A 75 -17.45 -0.75 -22.83
CA ARG A 75 -16.79 0.09 -21.83
C ARG A 75 -17.79 0.49 -20.74
N SER A 76 -17.58 0.04 -19.51
CA SER A 76 -18.46 0.34 -18.38
C SER A 76 -18.06 1.65 -17.70
N ARG A 77 -19.00 2.60 -17.63
CA ARG A 77 -18.83 3.86 -16.87
C ARG A 77 -18.68 3.58 -15.37
N GLU A 78 -19.35 2.53 -14.90
CA GLU A 78 -19.34 2.07 -13.52
C GLU A 78 -17.97 1.51 -13.13
N SER A 79 -17.32 0.75 -14.02
CA SER A 79 -15.92 0.31 -13.83
C SER A 79 -14.99 1.51 -13.68
N GLY A 80 -15.09 2.50 -14.58
CA GLY A 80 -14.30 3.73 -14.48
C GLY A 80 -14.54 4.51 -13.19
N LEU A 81 -15.78 4.60 -12.71
CA LEU A 81 -16.11 5.21 -11.43
C LEU A 81 -15.42 4.49 -10.27
N LEU A 82 -15.49 3.15 -10.23
CA LEU A 82 -14.87 2.35 -9.18
C LEU A 82 -13.34 2.43 -9.20
N ILE A 83 -12.73 2.46 -10.39
CA ILE A 83 -11.29 2.73 -10.54
C ILE A 83 -10.95 4.08 -9.91
N GLY A 84 -11.71 5.13 -10.24
CA GLY A 84 -11.53 6.48 -9.69
C GLY A 84 -11.69 6.54 -8.17
N VAL A 85 -12.72 5.89 -7.62
CA VAL A 85 -12.92 5.77 -6.16
C VAL A 85 -11.75 5.05 -5.50
N GLY A 86 -11.29 3.95 -6.08
CA GLY A 86 -10.14 3.20 -5.59
C GLY A 86 -8.86 4.03 -5.59
N LEU A 87 -8.57 4.77 -6.65
CA LEU A 87 -7.43 5.69 -6.73
C LEU A 87 -7.51 6.80 -5.66
N GLY A 88 -8.69 7.40 -5.49
CA GLY A 88 -8.93 8.42 -4.47
C GLY A 88 -8.73 7.90 -3.05
N ALA A 89 -9.16 6.67 -2.77
CA ALA A 89 -9.00 6.02 -1.47
C ALA A 89 -7.57 5.50 -1.22
N ALA A 90 -6.85 5.11 -2.27
CA ALA A 90 -5.48 4.60 -2.18
C ALA A 90 -4.51 5.67 -1.66
N ALA A 91 -4.70 6.94 -2.02
CA ALA A 91 -3.80 8.03 -1.60
C ALA A 91 -3.72 8.20 -0.07
N PRO A 92 -4.82 8.43 0.67
CA PRO A 92 -4.73 8.57 2.12
C PRO A 92 -4.43 7.24 2.83
N ALA A 93 -4.78 6.09 2.24
CA ALA A 93 -4.36 4.79 2.74
C ALA A 93 -2.83 4.61 2.65
N ALA A 94 -2.21 5.04 1.56
CA ALA A 94 -0.76 5.01 1.38
C ALA A 94 -0.06 5.92 2.40
N VAL A 95 -0.61 7.10 2.69
CA VAL A 95 -0.07 8.00 3.73
C VAL A 95 -0.04 7.31 5.09
N ALA A 96 -1.16 6.71 5.52
CA ALA A 96 -1.20 5.94 6.77
C ALA A 96 -0.17 4.80 6.77
N GLY A 97 -0.08 4.05 5.65
CA GLY A 97 0.84 2.93 5.51
C GLY A 97 2.32 3.34 5.59
N TRP A 98 2.70 4.46 4.98
CA TRP A 98 4.07 4.99 5.09
C TRP A 98 4.41 5.42 6.52
N VAL A 99 3.47 6.05 7.20
CA VAL A 99 3.63 6.49 8.60
C VAL A 99 3.84 5.28 9.51
N ASP A 100 3.04 4.22 9.36
CA ASP A 100 3.23 2.96 10.09
C ASP A 100 4.55 2.27 9.73
N TRP A 101 4.88 2.20 8.43
CA TRP A 101 6.11 1.56 7.93
C TRP A 101 7.39 2.17 8.51
N ALA A 102 7.42 3.49 8.72
CA ALA A 102 8.58 4.18 9.27
C ALA A 102 8.89 3.80 10.74
N GLU A 103 7.94 3.19 11.44
CA GLU A 103 8.09 2.71 12.82
C GLU A 103 8.41 1.21 12.93
N LEU A 104 8.39 0.48 11.81
CA LEU A 104 8.75 -0.93 11.76
C LEU A 104 10.26 -1.19 11.89
N HIS A 105 10.62 -2.44 12.19
CA HIS A 105 12.01 -2.90 12.15
C HIS A 105 12.50 -3.13 10.70
N HIS A 106 13.81 -3.01 10.44
CA HIS A 106 14.38 -3.16 9.10
C HIS A 106 13.93 -4.41 8.33
N ARG A 107 13.81 -5.56 9.00
CA ARG A 107 13.32 -6.80 8.36
C ARG A 107 11.93 -6.62 7.74
N GLN A 108 11.00 -6.02 8.50
CA GLN A 108 9.65 -5.73 8.05
C GLN A 108 9.64 -4.60 7.02
N GLN A 109 10.51 -3.61 7.17
CA GLN A 109 10.63 -2.50 6.21
C GLN A 109 11.07 -2.96 4.83
N ARG A 110 11.96 -3.96 4.74
CA ARG A 110 12.42 -4.54 3.46
C ARG A 110 11.25 -5.16 2.68
N ILE A 111 10.40 -5.96 3.33
CA ILE A 111 9.17 -6.47 2.71
C ILE A 111 8.21 -5.33 2.39
N GLY A 112 8.02 -4.41 3.34
CA GLY A 112 7.13 -3.26 3.18
C GLY A 112 7.49 -2.38 1.98
N LEU A 113 8.78 -2.24 1.66
CA LEU A 113 9.24 -1.50 0.49
C LEU A 113 8.82 -2.20 -0.81
N VAL A 114 8.97 -3.52 -0.90
CA VAL A 114 8.49 -4.29 -2.07
C VAL A 114 6.97 -4.16 -2.20
N HIS A 115 6.24 -4.26 -1.10
CA HIS A 115 4.81 -4.03 -1.07
C HIS A 115 4.44 -2.63 -1.59
N ALA A 116 5.12 -1.58 -1.13
CA ALA A 116 4.87 -0.21 -1.58
C ALA A 116 5.15 -0.04 -3.08
N LEU A 117 6.22 -0.66 -3.60
CA LEU A 117 6.55 -0.65 -5.03
C LEU A 117 5.48 -1.35 -5.87
N CYS A 118 5.02 -2.53 -5.45
CA CYS A 118 3.94 -3.24 -6.14
C CYS A 118 2.63 -2.44 -6.17
N ASN A 119 2.27 -1.82 -5.05
CA ASN A 119 1.07 -0.98 -4.99
C ASN A 119 1.21 0.29 -5.82
N THR A 120 2.40 0.89 -5.87
CA THR A 120 2.66 2.06 -6.73
C THR A 120 2.51 1.69 -8.21
N ALA A 121 3.02 0.53 -8.62
CA ALA A 121 2.82 0.02 -9.97
C ALA A 121 1.33 -0.21 -10.27
N ALA A 122 0.60 -0.84 -9.34
CA ALA A 122 -0.85 -1.06 -9.49
C ALA A 122 -1.63 0.26 -9.62
N VAL A 123 -1.36 1.24 -8.76
CA VAL A 123 -1.95 2.59 -8.84
C VAL A 123 -1.65 3.24 -10.19
N GLY A 124 -0.41 3.14 -10.68
CA GLY A 124 -0.02 3.66 -11.99
C GLY A 124 -0.79 3.01 -13.15
N LEU A 125 -0.96 1.68 -13.11
CA LEU A 125 -1.72 0.94 -14.11
C LEU A 125 -3.21 1.31 -14.09
N TYR A 126 -3.84 1.42 -12.91
CA TYR A 126 -5.23 1.85 -12.79
C TYR A 126 -5.43 3.30 -13.24
N ALA A 127 -4.51 4.19 -12.90
CA ALA A 127 -4.54 5.58 -13.36
C ALA A 127 -4.41 5.68 -14.88
N ALA A 128 -3.48 4.95 -15.48
CA ALA A 128 -3.33 4.88 -16.93
C ALA A 128 -4.61 4.33 -17.60
N SER A 129 -5.17 3.24 -17.07
CA SER A 129 -6.41 2.64 -17.57
C SER A 129 -7.63 3.56 -17.46
N LEU A 130 -7.64 4.49 -16.50
CA LEU A 130 -8.74 5.44 -16.34
C LEU A 130 -8.68 6.57 -17.37
N VAL A 131 -7.48 6.96 -17.79
CA VAL A 131 -7.23 8.12 -18.65
C VAL A 131 -7.10 7.73 -20.14
N CYS A 132 -6.69 6.50 -20.45
CA CYS A 132 -6.60 5.95 -21.82
C CYS A 132 -7.87 5.20 -22.22
#